data_AF-A0A352Y0L9-F1
#
_entry.id   AF-A0A352Y0L9-F1
#
_cell.length_a   1.000
_cell.length_b   1.000
_cell.length_c   1.000
_cell.angle_alpha   90.00
_cell.angle_beta   90.00
_cell.angle_gamma   90.00
#
_symmetry.space_group_name_H-M   'P 1'
#
loop_
_entity.id
_entity.type
_entity.pdbx_description
1 polymer ?
#
loop_
_entity_poly.entity_id
_entity_poly.type
_entity_poly.pdbx_seq_one_letter_code
_entity_poly.pdbx_strand_id
1 'polypeptide(L)'
;PDKAAGKDPGEIAMNQLNIGYFITCGLSILGVFLGSFLLLNGNNITATNGVPPWVWFGLAGTVGILLSIAFVFITQYYTAGTWRPVREIAAATLTGPATTIITGVAVGFECVALPVLAICVALFLSFFLGSQVVIHASNIPQIINPGGIFGTAVATMGMLM
;
A
#
# COMPACT_ATOMS: atom_id res chain seq x y z
N PRO A 1 -0.81 24.72 28.68
CA PRO A 1 0.51 25.26 29.07
C PRO A 1 1.60 24.91 28.04
N ASP A 2 1.69 25.77 27.02
CA ASP A 2 2.96 26.35 26.55
C ASP A 2 4.06 25.46 25.95
N LYS A 3 3.67 24.52 25.08
CA LYS A 3 4.55 24.00 24.02
C LYS A 3 3.90 24.06 22.64
N ALA A 4 3.02 25.03 22.41
CA ALA A 4 2.49 25.34 21.09
C ALA A 4 3.56 26.14 20.31
N ALA A 5 4.56 25.43 19.82
CA ALA A 5 5.56 25.93 18.90
C ALA A 5 4.90 26.22 17.53
N GLY A 6 4.11 27.30 17.41
CA GLY A 6 3.68 27.90 16.14
C GLY A 6 3.03 26.98 15.08
N LYS A 7 2.71 25.73 15.43
CA LYS A 7 2.15 24.69 14.56
C LYS A 7 0.70 24.46 14.91
N ASP A 8 -0.14 24.39 13.88
CA ASP A 8 -1.57 24.15 13.96
C ASP A 8 -1.87 22.88 14.79
N PRO A 9 -2.76 22.91 15.80
CA PRO A 9 -3.15 21.74 16.59
C PRO A 9 -3.52 20.51 15.74
N GLY A 10 -4.07 20.71 14.54
CA GLY A 10 -4.41 19.63 13.61
C GLY A 10 -3.18 18.89 13.06
N GLU A 11 -2.06 19.58 12.86
CA GLU A 11 -0.82 18.97 12.36
C GLU A 11 -0.21 18.01 13.40
N ILE A 12 -0.30 18.38 14.68
CA ILE A 12 0.20 17.57 15.79
C ILE A 12 -0.62 16.28 15.92
N ALA A 13 -1.95 16.37 15.82
CA ALA A 13 -2.83 15.21 15.86
C ALA A 13 -2.59 14.24 14.69
N MET A 14 -2.44 14.78 13.47
CA MET A 14 -2.15 13.96 12.27
C MET A 14 -0.79 13.25 12.38
N ASN A 15 0.23 13.92 12.90
CA ASN A 15 1.55 13.32 13.07
C ASN A 15 1.52 12.15 14.07
N GLN A 16 0.74 12.26 15.14
CA GLN A 16 0.58 11.15 16.11
C GLN A 16 -0.12 9.94 15.48
N LEU A 17 -1.14 10.18 14.63
CA LEU A 17 -1.80 9.11 13.87
C LEU A 17 -0.82 8.40 12.93
N ASN A 18 -0.02 9.16 12.18
CA ASN A 18 0.98 8.61 11.27
C ASN A 18 2.02 7.76 12.03
N ILE A 19 2.49 8.22 13.18
CA ILE A 19 3.43 7.46 14.02
C ILE A 19 2.82 6.13 14.47
N GLY A 20 1.55 6.15 14.92
CA GLY A 20 0.82 4.93 15.29
C GLY A 20 0.72 3.95 14.12
N TYR A 21 0.37 4.45 12.93
CA TYR A 21 0.28 3.67 11.72
C TYR A 21 1.63 3.04 11.30
N PHE A 22 2.74 3.77 11.42
CA PHE A 22 4.07 3.21 11.12
C PHE A 22 4.47 2.09 12.10
N ILE A 23 4.13 2.24 13.38
CA ILE A 23 4.40 1.20 14.38
C ILE A 23 3.60 -0.06 14.08
N THR A 24 2.31 0.08 13.73
CA THR A 24 1.48 -1.07 13.37
C THR A 24 1.98 -1.74 12.09
N CYS A 25 2.35 -0.98 11.05
CA CYS A 25 2.93 -1.55 9.84
C CYS A 25 4.22 -2.33 10.12
N GLY A 26 5.10 -1.81 10.97
CA GLY A 26 6.32 -2.52 11.37
C GLY A 26 6.03 -3.84 12.09
N LEU A 27 5.05 -3.84 12.99
CA LEU A 27 4.59 -5.05 13.69
C LEU A 27 3.93 -6.05 12.73
N SER A 28 3.12 -5.56 11.78
CA SER A 28 2.43 -6.38 10.78
C SER A 28 3.42 -7.06 9.83
N ILE A 29 4.53 -6.40 9.44
CA ILE A 29 5.61 -7.03 8.68
C ILE A 29 6.17 -8.24 9.44
N LEU A 30 6.48 -8.08 10.73
CA LEU A 30 6.95 -9.20 11.56
C LEU A 30 5.91 -10.32 11.65
N GLY A 31 4.64 -9.97 11.79
CA GLY A 31 3.52 -10.92 11.80
C GLY A 31 3.38 -11.71 10.49
N VAL A 32 3.53 -11.05 9.35
CA VAL A 32 3.47 -11.69 8.02
C VAL A 32 4.63 -12.68 7.83
N PHE A 33 5.84 -12.31 8.26
CA PHE A 33 6.99 -13.21 8.19
C PHE A 33 6.86 -14.40 9.15
N LEU A 34 6.39 -14.18 10.38
CA LEU A 34 6.15 -15.25 11.35
C LEU A 34 5.03 -16.19 10.90
N GLY A 35 3.91 -15.65 10.39
CA GLY A 35 2.80 -16.44 9.87
C GLY A 35 3.20 -17.26 8.66
N SER A 36 3.96 -16.67 7.74
CA SER A 36 4.51 -17.38 6.57
C SER A 36 5.47 -18.48 7.00
N PHE A 37 6.34 -18.22 7.99
CA PHE A 37 7.25 -19.24 8.53
C PHE A 37 6.48 -20.40 9.18
N LEU A 38 5.54 -20.11 10.09
CA LEU A 38 4.79 -21.16 10.81
C LEU A 38 3.97 -22.06 9.88
N LEU A 39 3.39 -21.50 8.81
CA LEU A 39 2.51 -22.26 7.91
C LEU A 39 3.25 -22.96 6.76
N LEU A 40 4.37 -22.41 6.27
CA LEU A 40 5.05 -22.91 5.06
C LEU A 40 6.39 -23.61 5.33
N ASN A 41 6.92 -23.61 6.57
CA ASN A 41 8.21 -24.23 6.89
C ASN A 41 8.21 -25.78 6.78
N GLY A 42 7.04 -26.44 6.74
CA GLY A 42 6.91 -27.91 6.67
C GLY A 42 6.40 -28.48 5.34
N ASN A 43 6.11 -27.66 4.33
CA ASN A 43 5.51 -28.12 3.07
C ASN A 43 6.58 -28.41 1.99
N ASN A 44 6.46 -29.53 1.28
CA ASN A 44 7.34 -29.93 0.14
C ASN A 44 7.11 -29.09 -1.13
N ILE A 45 6.87 -27.79 -0.99
CA ILE A 45 6.72 -26.86 -2.12
C ILE A 45 8.10 -26.32 -2.44
N THR A 46 8.62 -26.65 -3.63
CA THR A 46 9.91 -26.18 -4.09
C THR A 46 9.75 -24.80 -4.72
N ALA A 47 10.39 -23.77 -4.15
CA ALA A 47 10.51 -22.49 -4.83
C ALA A 47 11.73 -22.49 -5.77
N THR A 48 11.70 -21.61 -6.76
CA THR A 48 12.80 -21.41 -7.69
C THR A 48 14.02 -20.87 -6.92
N ASN A 49 15.22 -21.39 -7.21
CA ASN A 49 16.52 -21.03 -6.60
C ASN A 49 16.80 -21.56 -5.17
N GLY A 50 16.05 -22.52 -4.64
CA GLY A 50 16.35 -23.13 -3.33
C GLY A 50 16.06 -22.24 -2.11
N VAL A 51 15.43 -21.09 -2.33
CA VAL A 51 14.94 -20.21 -1.26
C VAL A 51 13.59 -20.75 -0.74
N PRO A 52 13.33 -20.75 0.57
CA PRO A 52 12.06 -21.24 1.09
C PRO A 52 10.84 -20.43 0.60
N PRO A 53 9.69 -21.07 0.29
CA PRO A 53 8.48 -20.38 -0.17
C PRO A 53 7.96 -19.28 0.77
N TRP A 54 8.19 -19.42 2.09
CA TRP A 54 7.75 -18.45 3.08
C TRP A 54 8.38 -17.07 2.91
N VAL A 55 9.60 -17.00 2.37
CA VAL A 55 10.29 -15.73 2.12
C VAL A 55 9.62 -14.99 0.97
N TRP A 56 9.31 -15.68 -0.12
CA TRP A 56 8.68 -15.08 -1.30
C TRP A 56 7.28 -14.56 -1.01
N PHE A 57 6.46 -15.34 -0.29
CA PHE A 57 5.12 -14.88 0.12
C PHE A 57 5.18 -13.81 1.22
N GLY A 58 6.14 -13.88 2.14
CA GLY A 58 6.36 -12.81 3.12
C GLY A 58 6.75 -11.49 2.45
N LEU A 59 7.59 -11.53 1.42
CA LEU A 59 7.92 -10.37 0.60
C LEU A 59 6.71 -9.86 -0.20
N ALA A 60 5.91 -10.76 -0.79
CA ALA A 60 4.68 -10.35 -1.49
C ALA A 60 3.68 -9.64 -0.56
N GLY A 61 3.50 -10.14 0.67
CA GLY A 61 2.68 -9.48 1.70
C GLY A 61 3.26 -8.12 2.11
N THR A 62 4.58 -8.03 2.24
CA THR A 62 5.28 -6.76 2.55
C THR A 62 5.08 -5.72 1.45
N VAL A 63 5.04 -6.11 0.17
CA VAL A 63 4.68 -5.21 -0.94
C VAL A 63 3.29 -4.60 -0.73
N GLY A 64 2.33 -5.38 -0.22
CA GLY A 64 1.00 -4.89 0.16
C GLY A 64 1.03 -3.83 1.27
N ILE A 65 1.84 -4.05 2.30
CA ILE A 65 2.03 -3.10 3.41
C ILE A 65 2.72 -1.82 2.91
N LEU A 66 3.71 -1.93 2.02
CA LEU A 66 4.35 -0.77 1.41
C LEU A 66 3.37 0.03 0.54
N LEU A 67 2.47 -0.65 -0.18
CA LEU A 67 1.41 0.00 -0.96
C LEU A 67 0.45 0.77 -0.06
N SER A 68 0.03 0.23 1.08
CA SER A 68 -0.86 0.95 2.01
C SER A 68 -0.18 2.21 2.56
N ILE A 69 1.11 2.15 2.88
CA ILE A 69 1.88 3.33 3.29
C ILE A 69 1.91 4.39 2.19
N ALA A 70 2.20 3.99 0.95
CA ALA A 70 2.18 4.90 -0.18
C ALA A 70 0.80 5.57 -0.35
N PHE A 71 -0.28 4.82 -0.13
CA PHE A 71 -1.65 5.33 -0.20
C PHE A 71 -1.94 6.38 0.88
N VAL A 72 -1.45 6.19 2.10
CA VAL A 72 -1.58 7.19 3.17
C VAL A 72 -0.90 8.50 2.76
N PHE A 73 0.31 8.44 2.19
CA PHE A 73 1.00 9.65 1.76
C PHE A 73 0.32 10.34 0.58
N ILE A 74 -0.12 9.57 -0.43
CA ILE A 74 -0.82 10.13 -1.59
C ILE A 74 -2.13 10.79 -1.16
N THR A 75 -2.91 10.14 -0.29
CA THR A 75 -4.17 10.70 0.21
C THR A 75 -3.92 11.97 1.03
N GLN A 76 -2.90 11.99 1.90
CA GLN A 76 -2.53 13.20 2.65
C GLN A 76 -2.12 14.37 1.75
N TYR A 77 -1.42 14.10 0.65
CA TYR A 77 -1.04 15.15 -0.32
C TYR A 77 -2.25 15.81 -0.99
N TYR A 78 -3.27 15.02 -1.36
CA TYR A 78 -4.47 15.54 -2.02
C TYR A 78 -5.56 16.06 -1.06
N THR A 79 -5.43 15.80 0.26
CA THR A 79 -6.46 16.16 1.25
C THR A 79 -6.00 17.17 2.30
N ALA A 80 -4.70 17.29 2.60
CA ALA A 80 -4.27 18.26 3.61
C ALA A 80 -4.19 19.69 3.04
N GLY A 81 -4.70 20.66 3.81
CA GLY A 81 -4.80 22.07 3.42
C GLY A 81 -3.48 22.80 3.19
N THR A 82 -2.35 22.20 3.57
CA THR A 82 -1.00 22.74 3.38
C THR A 82 -0.43 22.48 1.98
N TRP A 83 -0.98 21.50 1.25
CA TRP A 83 -0.47 21.10 -0.06
C TRP A 83 -1.10 21.89 -1.21
N ARG A 84 -0.40 21.88 -2.35
CA ARG A 84 -0.79 22.61 -3.57
C ARG A 84 -2.24 22.34 -4.01
N PRO A 85 -2.74 21.08 -4.10
CA PRO A 85 -4.06 20.81 -4.66
C PRO A 85 -5.20 21.44 -3.85
N VAL A 86 -5.12 21.37 -2.53
CA VAL A 86 -6.16 21.93 -1.64
C VAL A 86 -6.08 23.45 -1.60
N ARG A 87 -4.86 24.03 -1.65
CA ARG A 87 -4.67 25.48 -1.71
C ARG A 87 -5.20 26.10 -3.00
N GLU A 88 -5.08 25.41 -4.12
CA GLU A 88 -5.66 25.83 -5.41
C GLU A 88 -7.20 25.85 -5.36
N ILE A 89 -7.83 24.84 -4.75
CA ILE A 89 -9.28 24.81 -4.53
C ILE A 89 -9.72 25.95 -3.60
N ALA A 90 -8.96 26.21 -2.53
CA ALA A 90 -9.24 27.31 -1.60
C ALA A 90 -9.16 28.68 -2.31
N ALA A 91 -8.15 28.89 -3.15
CA ALA A 91 -8.01 30.12 -3.94
C ALA A 91 -9.15 30.31 -4.96
N ALA A 92 -9.64 29.21 -5.56
CA ALA A 92 -10.78 29.23 -6.49
C ALA A 92 -12.11 29.69 -5.84
N THR A 93 -12.17 29.73 -4.50
CA THR A 93 -13.33 30.26 -3.77
C THR A 93 -13.44 31.78 -3.88
N LEU A 94 -12.34 32.48 -4.17
CA LEU A 94 -12.36 33.94 -4.37
C LEU A 94 -13.13 34.36 -5.63
N THR A 95 -13.25 33.47 -6.62
CA THR A 95 -13.93 33.73 -7.90
C THR A 95 -15.38 33.24 -7.93
N GLY A 96 -15.86 32.59 -6.86
CA GLY A 96 -17.25 32.17 -6.68
C GLY A 96 -17.44 30.65 -6.47
N PRO A 97 -18.65 30.22 -6.12
CA PRO A 97 -18.92 28.81 -5.79
C PRO A 97 -18.81 27.88 -7.01
N ALA A 98 -19.15 28.38 -8.21
CA ALA A 98 -19.05 27.59 -9.44
C ALA A 98 -17.60 27.21 -9.77
N THR A 99 -16.65 28.13 -9.57
CA THR A 99 -15.23 27.88 -9.82
C THR A 99 -14.63 26.92 -8.79
N THR A 100 -15.04 26.99 -7.51
CA THR A 100 -14.63 26.02 -6.49
C THR A 100 -15.01 24.60 -6.87
N ILE A 101 -16.23 24.38 -7.39
CA ILE A 101 -16.69 23.05 -7.80
C ILE A 101 -15.90 22.54 -9.01
N ILE A 102 -15.69 23.38 -10.03
CA ILE A 102 -14.93 23.00 -11.23
C ILE A 102 -13.49 22.63 -10.87
N THR A 103 -12.81 23.46 -10.08
CA THR A 103 -11.43 23.19 -9.64
C THR A 103 -11.37 21.95 -8.74
N GLY A 104 -12.35 21.76 -7.85
CA GLY A 104 -12.44 20.55 -7.01
C GLY A 104 -12.58 19.27 -7.83
N VAL A 105 -13.45 19.27 -8.85
CA VAL A 105 -13.61 18.12 -9.76
C VAL A 105 -12.35 17.88 -10.60
N ALA A 106 -11.71 18.94 -11.08
CA ALA A 106 -10.46 18.83 -11.83
C ALA A 106 -9.34 18.16 -11.00
N VAL A 107 -9.14 18.62 -9.76
CA VAL A 107 -8.19 18.00 -8.81
C VAL A 107 -8.59 16.56 -8.48
N GLY A 108 -9.89 16.28 -8.38
CA GLY A 108 -10.41 14.92 -8.18
C GLY A 108 -10.00 13.95 -9.31
N PHE A 109 -10.04 14.39 -10.56
CA PHE A 109 -9.54 13.58 -11.69
C PHE A 109 -8.02 13.41 -11.68
N GLU A 110 -7.27 14.42 -11.21
CA GLU A 110 -5.82 14.32 -11.05
C GLU A 110 -5.43 13.30 -9.97
N CYS A 111 -6.20 13.24 -8.87
CA CYS A 111 -5.86 12.43 -7.70
C CYS A 111 -5.82 10.93 -7.98
N VAL A 112 -6.49 10.44 -9.04
CA VAL A 112 -6.56 9.02 -9.37
C VAL A 112 -5.28 8.51 -10.05
N ALA A 113 -4.49 9.39 -10.68
CA ALA A 113 -3.31 8.99 -11.44
C ALA A 113 -2.21 8.34 -10.56
N LEU A 114 -1.90 8.94 -9.42
CA LEU A 114 -0.87 8.45 -8.50
C LEU A 114 -1.25 7.12 -7.81
N PRO A 115 -2.47 6.95 -7.23
CA PRO A 115 -2.92 5.68 -6.67
C PRO A 115 -2.93 4.54 -7.69
N VAL A 116 -3.39 4.79 -8.92
CA VAL A 116 -3.40 3.76 -9.98
C VAL A 116 -1.98 3.32 -10.32
N LEU A 117 -1.05 4.25 -10.47
CA LEU A 117 0.35 3.93 -10.74
C LEU A 117 0.96 3.07 -9.61
N ALA A 118 0.70 3.43 -8.35
CA ALA A 118 1.15 2.67 -7.20
C ALA A 118 0.57 1.24 -7.18
N ILE A 119 -0.72 1.06 -7.51
CA ILE A 119 -1.34 -0.27 -7.64
C ILE A 119 -0.66 -1.08 -8.76
N CYS A 120 -0.43 -0.47 -9.94
CA CYS A 120 0.21 -1.17 -11.06
C CYS A 120 1.60 -1.70 -10.67
N VAL A 121 2.40 -0.90 -9.99
CA VAL A 121 3.73 -1.30 -9.50
C VAL A 121 3.62 -2.42 -8.47
N ALA A 122 2.70 -2.31 -7.51
CA ALA A 122 2.51 -3.32 -6.48
C ALA A 122 1.99 -4.66 -7.05
N LEU A 123 1.08 -4.63 -8.02
CA LEU A 123 0.60 -5.82 -8.71
C LEU A 123 1.73 -6.50 -9.50
N PHE A 124 2.55 -5.73 -10.21
CA PHE A 124 3.69 -6.27 -10.94
C PHE A 124 4.70 -6.94 -10.01
N LEU A 125 5.08 -6.26 -8.91
CA LEU A 125 6.01 -6.80 -7.92
C LEU A 125 5.47 -8.03 -7.21
N SER A 126 4.22 -7.99 -6.74
CA SER A 126 3.59 -9.12 -6.02
C SER A 126 3.38 -10.33 -6.92
N PHE A 127 3.00 -10.13 -8.19
CA PHE A 127 2.91 -11.20 -9.17
C PHE A 127 4.29 -11.80 -9.46
N PHE A 128 5.31 -10.97 -9.65
CA PHE A 128 6.68 -11.42 -9.88
C PHE A 128 7.20 -12.25 -8.70
N LEU A 129 7.04 -11.76 -7.46
CA LEU A 129 7.43 -12.46 -6.23
C LEU A 129 6.68 -13.78 -6.06
N GLY A 130 5.37 -13.81 -6.31
CA GLY A 130 4.56 -15.02 -6.24
C GLY A 130 4.91 -16.05 -7.32
N SER A 131 5.27 -15.59 -8.53
CA SER A 131 5.63 -16.47 -9.65
C SER A 131 6.93 -17.26 -9.43
N GLN A 132 7.74 -16.87 -8.45
CA GLN A 132 8.96 -17.61 -8.07
C GLN A 132 8.65 -18.88 -7.27
N VAL A 133 7.46 -19.00 -6.68
CA VAL A 133 7.02 -20.21 -5.97
C VAL A 133 6.30 -21.13 -6.95
N VAL A 134 6.84 -22.33 -7.18
CA VAL A 134 6.25 -23.30 -8.10
C VAL A 134 5.31 -24.23 -7.31
N ILE A 135 4.01 -24.01 -7.46
CA ILE A 135 3.00 -24.88 -6.88
C ILE A 135 2.61 -25.92 -7.94
N HIS A 136 2.99 -27.18 -7.70
CA HIS A 136 2.62 -28.30 -8.56
C HIS A 136 1.20 -28.75 -8.22
N ALA A 137 0.20 -28.17 -8.89
CA ALA A 137 -1.17 -28.64 -8.81
C ALA A 137 -1.39 -29.78 -9.81
N SER A 138 -1.72 -30.97 -9.32
CA SER A 138 -1.91 -32.20 -10.11
C SER A 138 -3.06 -32.17 -11.12
N ASN A 139 -3.90 -31.14 -11.10
CA ASN A 139 -5.09 -31.00 -11.97
C ASN A 139 -5.09 -29.73 -12.85
N ILE A 140 -3.98 -28.99 -12.95
CA ILE A 140 -3.91 -27.75 -13.72
C ILE A 140 -2.73 -27.85 -14.72
N PRO A 141 -2.93 -27.56 -16.02
CA PRO A 141 -1.83 -27.55 -16.96
C PRO A 141 -0.71 -26.60 -16.48
N GLN A 142 0.53 -27.10 -16.49
CA GLN A 142 1.78 -26.45 -16.01
C GLN A 142 2.12 -25.10 -16.70
N ILE A 143 1.23 -24.59 -17.55
CA ILE A 143 1.37 -23.36 -18.32
C ILE A 143 1.12 -22.12 -17.44
N ILE A 144 0.35 -22.25 -16.37
CA ILE A 144 0.03 -21.15 -15.45
C ILE A 144 0.61 -21.50 -14.08
N ASN A 145 1.63 -20.77 -13.62
CA ASN A 145 2.10 -20.90 -12.24
C ASN A 145 1.08 -20.24 -11.31
N PRO A 146 0.29 -21.01 -10.51
CA PRO A 146 -0.72 -20.44 -9.63
C PRO A 146 -0.10 -19.65 -8.46
N GLY A 147 1.22 -19.77 -8.22
CA GLY A 147 1.94 -18.97 -7.23
C GLY A 147 1.89 -17.47 -7.52
N GLY A 148 1.85 -17.05 -8.80
CA GLY A 148 1.80 -15.62 -9.18
C GLY A 148 0.51 -14.93 -8.73
N ILE A 149 -0.64 -15.55 -9.02
CA ILE A 149 -1.95 -15.05 -8.58
C ILE A 149 -2.10 -15.12 -7.06
N PHE A 150 -1.53 -16.16 -6.42
CA PHE A 150 -1.50 -16.23 -4.97
C PHE A 150 -0.65 -15.11 -4.36
N GLY A 151 0.48 -14.75 -4.99
CA GLY A 151 1.29 -13.59 -4.60
C GLY A 151 0.50 -12.28 -4.59
N THR A 152 -0.34 -12.05 -5.61
CA THR A 152 -1.22 -10.87 -5.63
C THR A 152 -2.29 -10.91 -4.54
N ALA A 153 -2.83 -12.10 -4.20
CA ALA A 153 -3.80 -12.26 -3.13
C ALA A 153 -3.16 -12.06 -1.73
N VAL A 154 -1.91 -12.49 -1.54
CA VAL A 154 -1.17 -12.25 -0.30
C VAL A 154 -0.85 -10.76 -0.16
N ALA A 155 -0.55 -10.06 -1.26
CA ALA A 155 -0.34 -8.62 -1.24
C ALA A 155 -1.61 -7.84 -0.87
N THR A 156 -2.79 -8.23 -1.35
CA THR A 156 -4.05 -7.57 -0.94
C THR A 156 -4.38 -7.81 0.53
N MET A 157 -4.13 -9.01 1.04
CA MET A 157 -4.24 -9.28 2.48
C MET A 157 -3.25 -8.44 3.30
N GLY A 158 -2.00 -8.33 2.85
CA GLY A 158 -0.97 -7.51 3.50
C GLY A 158 -1.31 -6.02 3.52
N MET A 159 -2.03 -5.50 2.52
CA MET A 159 -2.47 -4.11 2.49
C MET A 159 -3.44 -3.76 3.64
N LEU A 160 -4.19 -4.74 4.14
CA LEU A 160 -5.22 -4.58 5.17
C LEU A 160 -4.75 -4.96 6.59
N MET A 161 -3.45 -5.30 6.75
CA MET A 161 -2.81 -5.62 8.04
C MET A 161 -2.07 -4.43 8.63
#